data_AF-A0A354ICV6-F1
#
_entry.id   AF-A0A354ICV6-F1
#
_cell.length_a   1.000
_cell.length_b   1.000
_cell.length_c   1.000
_cell.angle_alpha   90.00
_cell.angle_beta   90.00
_cell.angle_gamma   90.00
#
_symmetry.space_group_name_H-M   'P 1'
#
loop_
_entity.id
_entity.type
_entity.pdbx_description
1 polymer ?
#
loop_
_entity_poly.entity_id
_entity_poly.type
_entity_poly.pdbx_seq_one_letter_code
_entity_poly.pdbx_strand_id
1 'polypeptide(L)'
;MVKEKKEKKGGFLRWPWNVIVYVLLVLVLRIFAIPVILILMWVQRKNNPHGAEEGYCLNRTRKRLTWLIWALLVFVVSAALFCMLKVGLDQERTYWETMDYVTLAVCGVGGPLLFIAGVYLVYVAIRDTFFPEKSSLAKSIREQLPYPDDAPPVDKLFAMVDEDLKENGLWFASVGIGKEWVLGDKVNKIDRIRGIFMVNEIHRHHTETGVRTNRTMELVLIDDRWQRNVTSFNSLKELQAAADY
;
A
#
# COMPACT_ATOMS: atom_id res chain seq x y z
N MET A 1 -40.89 15.23 5.46
CA MET A 1 -40.73 14.21 4.41
C MET A 1 -39.24 13.97 4.19
N VAL A 2 -38.68 12.99 4.91
CA VAL A 2 -37.28 12.56 4.74
C VAL A 2 -37.22 11.86 3.39
N LYS A 3 -36.56 12.48 2.41
CA LYS A 3 -36.26 11.81 1.13
C LYS A 3 -35.31 10.67 1.44
N GLU A 4 -35.82 9.44 1.45
CA GLU A 4 -34.99 8.25 1.31
C GLU A 4 -34.18 8.40 0.01
N LYS A 5 -32.91 8.77 0.15
CA LYS A 5 -31.94 8.64 -0.93
C LYS A 5 -31.82 7.14 -1.16
N LYS A 6 -32.51 6.64 -2.20
CA LYS A 6 -32.22 5.31 -2.78
C LYS A 6 -30.72 5.22 -2.93
N GLU A 7 -30.07 4.40 -2.10
CA GLU A 7 -28.70 3.98 -2.31
C GLU A 7 -28.65 3.42 -3.73
N LYS A 8 -28.06 4.18 -4.64
CA LYS A 8 -27.60 3.59 -5.89
C LYS A 8 -26.49 2.64 -5.46
N LYS A 9 -26.84 1.38 -5.27
CA LYS A 9 -25.91 0.25 -5.20
C LYS A 9 -25.20 0.18 -6.55
N GLY A 10 -24.29 1.12 -6.79
CA GLY A 10 -23.39 1.09 -7.91
C GLY A 10 -22.53 -0.13 -7.68
N GLY A 11 -22.81 -1.19 -8.43
CA GLY A 11 -22.26 -2.53 -8.20
C GLY A 11 -20.76 -2.45 -7.92
N PHE A 12 -20.42 -2.67 -6.67
CA PHE A 12 -19.04 -2.74 -6.25
C PHE A 12 -18.54 -4.15 -6.53
N LEU A 13 -17.50 -4.25 -7.35
CA LEU A 13 -16.86 -5.54 -7.58
C LEU A 13 -16.02 -5.88 -6.37
N ARG A 14 -16.61 -6.70 -5.50
CA ARG A 14 -15.92 -7.33 -4.37
C ARG A 14 -14.69 -8.07 -4.86
N TRP A 15 -13.57 -7.85 -4.18
CA TRP A 15 -12.40 -8.71 -4.36
C TRP A 15 -12.75 -10.20 -4.10
N PRO A 16 -12.21 -11.18 -4.84
CA PRO A 16 -11.17 -11.08 -5.89
C PRO A 16 -11.68 -10.74 -7.30
N TRP A 17 -12.98 -10.53 -7.48
CA TRP A 17 -13.57 -10.37 -8.81
C TRP A 17 -13.12 -9.10 -9.55
N ASN A 18 -12.78 -8.01 -8.84
CA ASN A 18 -12.21 -6.81 -9.46
C ASN A 18 -10.89 -7.10 -10.21
N VAL A 19 -9.97 -7.85 -9.61
CA VAL A 19 -8.69 -8.23 -10.22
C VAL A 19 -8.92 -9.14 -11.42
N ILE A 20 -9.80 -10.13 -11.29
CA ILE A 20 -10.13 -11.05 -12.39
C ILE A 20 -10.70 -10.26 -13.58
N VAL A 21 -11.61 -9.32 -13.31
CA VAL A 21 -12.20 -8.46 -14.35
C VAL A 21 -11.16 -7.54 -14.98
N TYR A 22 -10.23 -6.97 -14.21
CA TYR A 22 -9.15 -6.15 -14.76
C TYR A 22 -8.18 -6.97 -15.61
N VAL A 23 -7.79 -8.17 -15.17
CA VAL A 23 -6.92 -9.06 -15.94
C VAL A 23 -7.62 -9.49 -17.24
N LEU A 24 -8.90 -9.84 -17.17
CA LEU A 24 -9.69 -10.19 -18.35
C LEU A 24 -9.84 -9.00 -19.32
N LEU A 25 -10.07 -7.79 -18.80
CA LEU A 25 -10.07 -6.56 -19.58
C LEU A 25 -8.73 -6.35 -20.30
N VAL A 26 -7.60 -6.53 -19.61
CA VAL A 26 -6.27 -6.40 -20.21
C VAL A 26 -6.03 -7.49 -21.27
N LEU A 27 -6.48 -8.72 -21.05
CA LEU A 27 -6.32 -9.81 -22.00
C LEU A 27 -7.15 -9.58 -23.29
N VAL A 28 -8.37 -9.06 -23.15
CA VAL A 28 -9.30 -8.84 -24.28
C VAL A 28 -9.02 -7.53 -25.02
N LEU A 29 -8.78 -6.43 -24.30
CA LEU A 29 -8.68 -5.08 -24.87
C LEU A 29 -7.24 -4.53 -24.91
N ARG A 30 -6.26 -5.25 -24.37
CA ARG A 30 -4.83 -4.85 -24.34
C ARG A 30 -4.66 -3.41 -23.86
N ILE A 31 -4.02 -2.56 -24.65
CA ILE A 31 -3.71 -1.16 -24.30
C ILE A 31 -5.01 -0.33 -24.12
N PHE A 32 -6.10 -0.68 -24.80
CA PHE A 32 -7.39 0.00 -24.65
C PHE A 32 -8.11 -0.30 -23.33
N ALA A 33 -7.63 -1.27 -22.54
CA ALA A 33 -8.17 -1.55 -21.22
C ALA A 33 -7.85 -0.44 -20.20
N ILE A 34 -6.73 0.28 -20.39
CA ILE A 34 -6.23 1.29 -19.46
C ILE A 34 -7.27 2.39 -19.15
N PRO A 35 -7.85 3.08 -20.15
CA PRO A 35 -8.86 4.11 -19.87
C PRO A 35 -10.12 3.55 -19.19
N VAL A 36 -10.54 2.32 -19.53
CA VAL A 36 -11.71 1.66 -18.93
C VAL A 36 -11.47 1.33 -17.46
N ILE A 37 -10.28 0.81 -17.12
CA ILE A 37 -9.87 0.51 -15.75
C ILE A 37 -9.80 1.81 -14.91
N LEU A 38 -9.25 2.89 -15.46
CA LEU A 38 -9.19 4.18 -14.78
C LEU A 38 -10.59 4.74 -14.49
N ILE A 39 -11.52 4.64 -15.43
CA ILE A 39 -12.92 5.06 -15.23
C ILE A 39 -13.57 4.20 -14.14
N LEU A 40 -13.41 2.87 -14.17
CA LEU A 40 -13.94 1.98 -13.15
C LEU A 40 -13.37 2.29 -11.76
N MET A 41 -12.05 2.50 -11.65
CA MET A 41 -11.41 2.89 -10.40
C MET A 41 -11.91 4.24 -9.90
N TRP A 42 -12.11 5.22 -10.80
CA TRP A 42 -12.64 6.53 -10.43
C TRP A 42 -14.08 6.43 -9.90
N VAL A 43 -14.94 5.66 -10.57
CA VAL A 43 -16.32 5.41 -10.13
C VAL A 43 -16.34 4.67 -8.79
N GLN A 44 -15.50 3.64 -8.62
CA GLN A 44 -15.40 2.90 -7.36
C GLN A 44 -14.90 3.79 -6.22
N ARG A 45 -13.87 4.61 -6.44
CA ARG A 45 -13.34 5.53 -5.43
C ARG A 45 -14.36 6.61 -5.04
N LYS A 46 -15.19 7.03 -5.98
CA LYS A 46 -16.27 7.99 -5.73
C LYS A 46 -17.42 7.37 -4.93
N ASN A 47 -17.74 6.11 -5.18
CA ASN A 47 -18.80 5.41 -4.47
C ASN A 47 -18.36 4.92 -3.08
N ASN A 48 -17.08 4.56 -2.91
CA ASN A 48 -16.51 4.04 -1.65
C ASN A 48 -15.20 4.76 -1.29
N PRO A 49 -15.25 6.01 -0.79
CA PRO A 49 -14.04 6.83 -0.53
C PRO A 49 -13.07 6.21 0.49
N HIS A 50 -13.58 5.38 1.41
CA HIS A 50 -12.77 4.72 2.46
C HIS A 50 -12.78 3.17 2.38
N GLY A 51 -13.50 2.57 1.42
CA GLY A 51 -13.55 1.11 1.25
C GLY A 51 -14.45 0.36 2.23
N ALA A 52 -15.51 1.01 2.73
CA ALA A 52 -16.45 0.45 3.72
C ALA A 52 -17.10 -0.89 3.28
N GLU A 53 -17.26 -1.14 1.97
CA GLU A 53 -17.85 -2.37 1.45
C GLU A 53 -16.87 -3.57 1.39
N GLU A 54 -15.55 -3.35 1.46
CA GLU A 54 -14.52 -4.40 1.55
C GLU A 54 -14.00 -4.64 2.96
N GLY A 55 -14.33 -3.74 3.90
CA GLY A 55 -13.67 -3.66 5.21
C GLY A 55 -12.44 -2.75 5.16
N TYR A 56 -12.34 -1.85 6.13
CA TYR A 56 -11.30 -0.82 6.15
C TYR A 56 -9.91 -1.42 6.33
N CYS A 57 -9.81 -2.47 7.17
CA CYS A 57 -8.58 -3.22 7.41
C CYS A 57 -8.08 -3.96 6.15
N LEU A 58 -9.00 -4.55 5.39
CA LEU A 58 -8.70 -5.26 4.14
C LEU A 58 -8.29 -4.30 3.02
N ASN A 59 -8.95 -3.16 2.89
CA ASN A 59 -8.57 -2.14 1.92
C ASN A 59 -7.14 -1.62 2.18
N ARG A 60 -6.74 -1.45 3.46
CA ARG A 60 -5.39 -0.95 3.81
C ARG A 60 -4.29 -1.96 3.48
N THR A 61 -4.50 -3.24 3.79
CA THR A 61 -3.55 -4.31 3.44
C THR A 61 -3.39 -4.44 1.92
N ARG A 62 -4.46 -4.22 1.16
CA ARG A 62 -4.47 -4.23 -0.31
C ARG A 62 -3.79 -3.02 -0.95
N LYS A 63 -3.70 -1.87 -0.30
CA LYS A 63 -2.93 -0.71 -0.84
C LYS A 63 -1.44 -1.05 -1.04
N ARG A 64 -0.95 -2.09 -0.36
CA ARG A 64 0.38 -2.67 -0.57
C ARG A 64 0.53 -3.35 -1.94
N LEU A 65 -0.55 -3.66 -2.65
CA LEU A 65 -0.55 -4.19 -4.02
C LEU A 65 0.14 -3.25 -5.02
N THR A 66 0.26 -1.95 -4.70
CA THR A 66 1.10 -1.01 -5.46
C THR A 66 2.56 -1.47 -5.56
N TRP A 67 3.04 -2.31 -4.63
CA TRP A 67 4.34 -2.96 -4.71
C TRP A 67 4.45 -3.98 -5.85
N LEU A 68 3.35 -4.55 -6.35
CA LEU A 68 3.39 -5.37 -7.57
C LEU A 68 3.74 -4.55 -8.80
N ILE A 69 3.36 -3.27 -8.85
CA ILE A 69 3.75 -2.38 -9.94
C ILE A 69 5.27 -2.16 -9.89
N TRP A 70 5.83 -1.98 -8.70
CA TRP A 70 7.28 -1.92 -8.51
C TRP A 70 7.98 -3.23 -8.86
N ALA A 71 7.40 -4.38 -8.50
CA ALA A 71 7.92 -5.69 -8.88
C ALA A 71 7.92 -5.88 -10.40
N LEU A 72 6.84 -5.48 -11.09
CA LEU A 72 6.74 -5.50 -12.54
C LEU A 72 7.81 -4.61 -13.19
N LEU A 73 8.03 -3.40 -12.66
CA LEU A 73 9.10 -2.51 -13.12
C LEU A 73 10.48 -3.17 -12.96
N VAL A 74 10.75 -3.81 -11.82
CA VAL A 74 12.00 -4.56 -11.59
C VAL A 74 12.17 -5.69 -12.59
N PHE A 75 11.09 -6.41 -12.93
CA PHE A 75 11.13 -7.44 -13.98
C PHE A 75 11.43 -6.87 -15.37
N VAL A 76 10.86 -5.72 -15.73
CA VAL A 76 11.15 -5.05 -17.01
C VAL A 76 12.61 -4.64 -17.10
N VAL A 77 13.17 -4.08 -16.02
CA VAL A 77 14.59 -3.72 -15.95
C VAL A 77 15.48 -4.96 -16.03
N SER A 78 15.13 -6.04 -15.31
CA SER A 78 15.85 -7.31 -15.38
C SER A 78 15.83 -7.88 -16.81
N ALA A 79 14.67 -7.89 -17.48
CA ALA A 79 14.54 -8.34 -18.86
C ALA A 79 15.39 -7.50 -19.84
N ALA A 80 15.43 -6.18 -19.65
CA ALA A 80 16.29 -5.30 -20.45
C ALA A 80 17.78 -5.59 -20.25
N LEU A 81 18.21 -5.85 -19.01
CA LEU A 81 19.59 -6.25 -18.71
C LEU A 81 19.94 -7.61 -19.33
N PHE A 82 19.00 -8.57 -19.34
CA PHE A 82 19.20 -9.85 -20.03
C PHE A 82 19.31 -9.69 -21.56
N CYS A 83 18.53 -8.78 -22.16
CA CYS A 83 18.67 -8.45 -23.59
C CYS A 83 20.04 -7.83 -23.88
N MET A 84 20.48 -6.86 -23.06
CA MET A 84 21.82 -6.25 -23.17
C MET A 84 22.93 -7.28 -23.00
N LEU A 85 22.78 -8.22 -22.07
CA LEU A 85 23.72 -9.32 -21.89
C LEU A 85 23.82 -10.22 -23.12
N LYS A 86 22.69 -10.57 -23.75
CA LYS A 86 22.71 -11.36 -24.99
C LYS A 86 23.46 -10.63 -26.10
N VAL A 87 23.14 -9.36 -26.32
CA VAL A 87 23.81 -8.53 -27.33
C VAL A 87 25.32 -8.42 -27.04
N GLY A 88 25.69 -8.23 -25.77
CA GLY A 88 27.10 -8.17 -25.36
C GLY A 88 27.86 -9.50 -25.49
N LEU A 89 27.18 -10.64 -25.38
CA LEU A 89 27.78 -11.96 -25.62
C LEU A 89 27.97 -12.26 -27.11
N ASP A 90 27.08 -11.76 -27.96
CA ASP A 90 27.14 -11.93 -29.42
C ASP A 90 28.14 -10.95 -30.09
N GLN A 91 28.64 -9.95 -29.36
CA GLN A 91 29.56 -8.94 -29.88
C GLN A 91 31.02 -9.46 -29.96
N GLU A 92 31.69 -9.20 -31.08
CA GLU A 92 33.09 -9.57 -31.29
C GLU A 92 34.01 -8.89 -30.26
N ARG A 93 34.88 -9.69 -29.61
CA ARG A 93 35.75 -9.25 -28.50
C ARG A 93 36.90 -8.34 -28.91
N THR A 94 37.06 -8.10 -30.21
CA THR A 94 38.18 -7.36 -30.83
C THR A 94 38.13 -5.85 -30.59
N TYR A 95 36.95 -5.30 -30.25
CA TYR A 95 36.72 -3.87 -30.04
C TYR A 95 36.32 -3.49 -28.60
N TRP A 96 36.48 -4.40 -27.64
CA TRP A 96 36.00 -4.15 -26.28
C TRP A 96 36.87 -3.14 -25.55
N GLU A 97 36.25 -2.05 -25.12
CA GLU A 97 36.85 -1.14 -24.15
C GLU A 97 36.64 -1.67 -22.72
N THR A 98 37.40 -1.16 -21.75
CA THR A 98 37.29 -1.56 -20.33
C THR A 98 35.85 -1.39 -19.81
N MET A 99 35.09 -0.44 -20.35
CA MET A 99 33.68 -0.21 -20.03
C MET A 99 32.74 -1.32 -20.52
N ASP A 100 33.07 -2.02 -21.60
CA ASP A 100 32.25 -3.12 -22.13
C ASP A 100 32.34 -4.37 -21.24
N TYR A 101 33.53 -4.65 -20.70
CA TYR A 101 33.73 -5.69 -19.69
C TYR A 101 32.94 -5.40 -18.40
N VAL A 102 32.94 -4.15 -17.95
CA VAL A 102 32.18 -3.72 -16.77
C VAL A 102 30.68 -3.85 -17.03
N THR A 103 30.21 -3.38 -18.19
CA THR A 103 28.80 -3.48 -18.60
C THR A 103 28.33 -4.93 -18.64
N LEU A 104 29.14 -5.84 -19.21
CA LEU A 104 28.80 -7.26 -19.27
C LEU A 104 28.77 -7.90 -17.88
N ALA A 105 29.74 -7.59 -17.01
CA ALA A 105 29.76 -8.10 -15.64
C ALA A 105 28.55 -7.60 -14.82
N VAL A 106 28.18 -6.33 -14.97
CA VAL A 106 27.00 -5.73 -14.34
C VAL A 106 25.71 -6.36 -14.88
N CYS A 107 25.59 -6.59 -16.19
CA CYS A 107 24.42 -7.26 -16.76
C CYS A 107 24.35 -8.74 -16.32
N GLY A 108 25.49 -9.43 -16.22
CA GLY A 108 25.61 -10.83 -15.83
C GLY A 108 25.27 -11.11 -14.39
N VAL A 109 25.67 -10.24 -13.47
CA VAL A 109 25.35 -10.38 -12.04
C VAL A 109 24.04 -9.66 -11.69
N GLY A 110 23.84 -8.45 -12.22
CA GLY A 110 22.69 -7.60 -11.91
C GLY A 110 21.37 -8.12 -12.50
N GLY A 111 21.37 -8.69 -13.71
CA GLY A 111 20.18 -9.27 -14.34
C GLY A 111 19.52 -10.36 -13.49
N PRO A 112 20.26 -11.44 -13.12
CA PRO A 112 19.77 -12.50 -12.25
C PRO A 112 19.39 -12.01 -10.85
N LEU A 113 20.17 -11.12 -10.25
CA LEU A 113 19.88 -10.60 -8.90
C LEU A 113 18.56 -9.83 -8.89
N LEU A 114 18.33 -8.95 -9.86
CA LEU A 114 17.07 -8.22 -10.01
C LEU A 114 15.89 -9.15 -10.34
N PHE A 115 16.11 -10.21 -11.11
CA PHE A 115 15.09 -11.22 -11.36
C PHE A 115 14.64 -11.91 -10.07
N ILE A 116 15.59 -12.37 -9.24
CA ILE A 116 15.32 -12.99 -7.94
C ILE A 116 14.59 -12.00 -7.01
N ALA A 117 15.03 -10.74 -6.98
CA ALA A 117 14.35 -9.70 -6.21
C ALA A 117 12.90 -9.48 -6.68
N GLY A 118 12.66 -9.46 -8.00
CA GLY A 118 11.31 -9.37 -8.58
C GLY A 118 10.43 -10.55 -8.17
N VAL A 119 10.95 -11.78 -8.23
CA VAL A 119 10.22 -13.00 -7.80
C VAL A 119 9.88 -12.92 -6.31
N TYR A 120 10.82 -12.48 -5.47
CA TYR A 120 10.58 -12.31 -4.05
C TYR A 120 9.49 -11.26 -3.76
N LEU A 121 9.51 -10.12 -4.46
CA LEU A 121 8.49 -9.09 -4.32
C LEU A 121 7.10 -9.58 -4.73
N VAL A 122 7.01 -10.33 -5.83
CA VAL A 122 5.75 -10.95 -6.27
C VAL A 122 5.27 -11.97 -5.23
N TYR A 123 6.15 -12.81 -4.71
CA TYR A 123 5.81 -13.76 -3.65
C TYR A 123 5.28 -13.06 -2.39
N VAL A 124 5.96 -12.02 -1.90
CA VAL A 124 5.51 -11.26 -0.72
C VAL A 124 4.16 -10.59 -0.97
N ALA A 125 3.96 -9.99 -2.13
CA ALA A 125 2.70 -9.34 -2.46
C ALA A 125 1.55 -10.34 -2.61
N ILE A 126 1.76 -11.49 -3.26
CA ILE A 126 0.76 -12.57 -3.36
C ILE A 126 0.45 -13.11 -1.96
N ARG A 127 1.48 -13.42 -1.16
CA ARG A 127 1.33 -13.90 0.22
C ARG A 127 0.51 -12.93 1.06
N ASP A 128 0.83 -11.65 1.03
CA ASP A 128 0.12 -10.62 1.79
C ASP A 128 -1.33 -10.44 1.29
N THR A 129 -1.62 -10.77 0.03
CA THR A 129 -2.97 -10.68 -0.55
C THR A 129 -3.86 -11.88 -0.19
N PHE A 130 -3.32 -13.10 -0.20
CA PHE A 130 -4.09 -14.33 0.09
C PHE A 130 -4.07 -14.72 1.57
N PHE A 131 -3.05 -14.31 2.32
CA PHE A 131 -2.92 -14.57 3.74
C PHE A 131 -2.81 -13.23 4.50
N PRO A 132 -3.91 -12.48 4.62
CA PRO A 132 -3.94 -11.23 5.39
C PRO A 132 -3.53 -11.46 6.85
N GLU A 133 -3.59 -12.71 7.33
CA GLU A 133 -3.14 -13.12 8.66
C GLU A 133 -1.68 -12.84 8.97
N LYS A 134 -0.82 -12.79 7.95
CA LYS A 134 0.61 -12.47 8.09
C LYS A 134 0.92 -10.99 7.87
N SER A 135 -0.10 -10.17 7.59
CA SER A 135 0.09 -8.73 7.39
C SER A 135 0.51 -8.04 8.69
N SER A 136 1.28 -6.97 8.57
CA SER A 136 1.71 -6.16 9.72
C SER A 136 0.54 -5.56 10.50
N LEU A 137 -0.62 -5.40 9.85
CA LEU A 137 -1.84 -4.83 10.44
C LEU A 137 -2.58 -5.87 11.31
N ALA A 138 -2.74 -7.09 10.81
CA ALA A 138 -3.27 -8.20 11.63
C ALA A 138 -2.36 -8.49 12.83
N LYS A 139 -1.04 -8.45 12.60
CA LYS A 139 -0.05 -8.67 13.67
C LYS A 139 -0.15 -7.61 14.76
N SER A 140 -0.30 -6.33 14.41
CA SER A 140 -0.41 -5.25 15.41
C SER A 140 -1.67 -5.40 16.29
N ILE A 141 -2.80 -5.82 15.72
CA ILE A 141 -4.03 -6.05 16.50
C ILE A 141 -3.87 -7.27 17.42
N ARG A 142 -3.31 -8.39 16.92
CA ARG A 142 -3.08 -9.61 17.72
C ARG A 142 -2.17 -9.36 18.91
N GLU A 143 -1.09 -8.63 18.70
CA GLU A 143 -0.16 -8.27 19.77
C GLU A 143 -0.82 -7.36 20.83
N GLN A 144 -1.91 -6.65 20.49
CA GLN A 144 -2.62 -5.77 21.43
C GLN A 144 -3.64 -6.51 22.30
N LEU A 145 -4.02 -7.74 21.95
CA LEU A 145 -5.01 -8.53 22.68
C LEU A 145 -4.40 -9.20 23.93
N PRO A 146 -5.21 -9.43 24.99
CA PRO A 146 -4.75 -10.09 26.22
C PRO A 146 -4.20 -11.51 25.99
N TYR A 147 -4.72 -12.22 24.99
CA TYR A 147 -4.31 -13.58 24.62
C TYR A 147 -3.91 -13.62 23.13
N PRO A 148 -2.62 -13.41 22.81
CA PRO A 148 -2.15 -13.33 21.42
C PRO A 148 -2.15 -14.70 20.72
N ASP A 149 -1.94 -15.79 21.45
CA ASP A 149 -1.85 -17.15 20.90
C ASP A 149 -3.24 -17.78 20.62
N ASP A 150 -4.26 -17.37 21.38
CA ASP A 150 -5.67 -17.76 21.20
C ASP A 150 -6.47 -16.72 20.39
N ALA A 151 -5.79 -15.83 19.67
CA ALA A 151 -6.45 -14.73 18.98
C ALA A 151 -7.40 -15.24 17.89
N PRO A 152 -8.59 -14.61 17.73
CA PRO A 152 -9.55 -14.99 16.70
C PRO A 152 -8.93 -14.96 15.28
N PRO A 153 -9.50 -15.73 14.34
CA PRO A 153 -9.15 -15.65 12.92
C PRO A 153 -9.23 -14.20 12.42
N VAL A 154 -8.39 -13.85 11.45
CA VAL A 154 -8.22 -12.45 11.01
C VAL A 154 -9.50 -11.83 10.48
N ASP A 155 -10.40 -12.62 9.90
CA ASP A 155 -11.70 -12.14 9.45
C ASP A 155 -12.54 -11.58 10.61
N LYS A 156 -12.54 -12.26 11.77
CA LYS A 156 -13.25 -11.79 12.97
C LYS A 156 -12.54 -10.61 13.64
N LEU A 157 -11.21 -10.61 13.58
CA LEU A 157 -10.36 -9.55 14.11
C LEU A 157 -10.60 -8.23 13.35
N PHE A 158 -10.62 -8.30 12.02
CA PHE A 158 -10.92 -7.18 11.16
C PHE A 158 -12.38 -6.77 11.25
N ALA A 159 -13.32 -7.73 11.36
CA ALA A 159 -14.73 -7.42 11.56
C ALA A 159 -14.97 -6.59 12.83
N MET A 160 -14.30 -6.89 13.94
CA MET A 160 -14.43 -6.11 15.18
C MET A 160 -13.99 -4.64 15.01
N VAL A 161 -12.85 -4.43 14.36
CA VAL A 161 -12.33 -3.07 14.10
C VAL A 161 -13.18 -2.36 13.06
N ASP A 162 -13.59 -3.07 12.00
CA ASP A 162 -14.40 -2.51 10.92
C ASP A 162 -15.83 -2.19 11.39
N GLU A 163 -16.40 -2.96 12.33
CA GLU A 163 -17.71 -2.70 12.94
C GLU A 163 -17.65 -1.47 13.85
N ASP A 164 -16.63 -1.33 14.70
CA ASP A 164 -16.42 -0.13 15.52
C ASP A 164 -16.27 1.14 14.65
N LEU A 165 -15.49 1.04 13.57
CA LEU A 165 -15.30 2.15 12.63
C LEU A 165 -16.53 2.42 11.75
N LYS A 166 -17.39 1.43 11.52
CA LYS A 166 -18.63 1.63 10.76
C LYS A 166 -19.69 2.32 11.61
N GLU A 167 -19.75 2.02 12.90
CA GLU A 167 -20.71 2.60 13.82
C GLU A 167 -20.28 3.97 14.36
N ASN A 168 -19.00 4.11 14.74
CA ASN A 168 -18.49 5.27 15.46
C ASN A 168 -17.36 6.01 14.71
N GLY A 169 -17.02 5.60 13.48
CA GLY A 169 -15.82 6.06 12.79
C GLY A 169 -15.90 7.52 12.33
N LEU A 170 -15.06 8.35 12.94
CA LEU A 170 -14.69 9.66 12.40
C LEU A 170 -13.45 9.52 11.54
N TRP A 171 -13.53 10.04 10.31
CA TRP A 171 -12.49 9.89 9.31
C TRP A 171 -11.72 11.20 9.13
N PHE A 172 -10.41 11.14 9.41
CA PHE A 172 -9.46 12.21 9.14
C PHE A 172 -8.49 11.72 8.06
N ALA A 173 -8.83 12.04 6.81
CA ALA A 173 -8.07 11.65 5.63
C ALA A 173 -7.89 10.14 5.47
N SER A 174 -6.77 9.60 5.96
CA SER A 174 -6.41 8.19 5.86
C SER A 174 -6.44 7.46 7.21
N VAL A 175 -6.77 8.19 8.29
CA VAL A 175 -6.97 7.66 9.65
C VAL A 175 -8.46 7.64 9.98
N GLY A 176 -8.93 6.50 10.48
CA GLY A 176 -10.26 6.33 11.05
C GLY A 176 -10.15 6.18 12.56
N ILE A 177 -10.89 6.99 13.32
CA ILE A 177 -10.96 6.93 14.78
C ILE A 177 -12.34 6.41 15.15
N GLY A 178 -12.40 5.21 15.74
CA GLY A 178 -13.59 4.60 16.31
C GLY A 178 -13.70 4.88 17.81
N LYS A 179 -14.54 4.12 18.51
CA LYS A 179 -14.72 4.23 19.96
C LYS A 179 -13.63 3.46 20.72
N GLU A 180 -13.18 2.34 20.17
CA GLU A 180 -12.18 1.49 20.80
C GLU A 180 -10.87 1.45 19.99
N TRP A 181 -10.95 1.67 18.68
CA TRP A 181 -9.82 1.48 17.78
C TRP A 181 -9.50 2.71 16.95
N VAL A 182 -8.20 2.99 16.78
CA VAL A 182 -7.67 3.94 15.80
C VAL A 182 -7.00 3.17 14.68
N LEU A 183 -7.53 3.32 13.46
CA LEU A 183 -6.99 2.72 12.25
C LEU A 183 -6.18 3.76 11.45
N GLY A 184 -4.86 3.57 11.40
CA GLY A 184 -3.96 4.32 10.52
C GLY A 184 -3.20 3.38 9.57
N ASP A 185 -1.88 3.56 9.46
CA ASP A 185 -1.01 2.56 8.80
C ASP A 185 -0.92 1.25 9.61
N LYS A 186 -1.16 1.35 10.92
CA LYS A 186 -1.36 0.24 11.86
C LYS A 186 -2.61 0.53 12.69
N VAL A 187 -3.15 -0.51 13.33
CA VAL A 187 -4.29 -0.38 14.24
C VAL A 187 -3.80 -0.26 15.67
N ASN A 188 -4.36 0.67 16.44
CA ASN A 188 -4.09 0.85 17.87
C ASN A 188 -5.38 0.91 18.66
N LYS A 189 -5.42 0.20 19.79
CA LYS A 189 -6.50 0.34 20.76
C LYS A 189 -6.34 1.63 21.55
N ILE A 190 -7.40 2.44 21.63
CA ILE A 190 -7.38 3.78 22.26
C ILE A 190 -6.91 3.71 23.72
N ASP A 191 -7.39 2.72 24.47
CA ASP A 191 -7.06 2.51 25.89
C ASP A 191 -5.55 2.28 26.17
N ARG A 192 -4.78 1.87 25.15
CA ARG A 192 -3.33 1.60 25.32
C ARG A 192 -2.44 2.74 24.85
N ILE A 193 -3.00 3.75 24.16
CA ILE A 193 -2.23 4.90 23.67
C ILE A 193 -1.77 5.76 24.86
N ARG A 194 -0.47 5.98 24.97
CA ARG A 194 0.15 6.80 26.04
C ARG A 194 0.60 8.18 25.56
N GLY A 195 0.76 8.37 24.26
CA GLY A 195 1.13 9.67 23.71
C GLY A 195 0.78 9.80 22.23
N ILE A 196 0.34 10.99 21.85
CA ILE A 196 0.05 11.40 20.47
C ILE A 196 1.03 12.53 20.15
N PHE A 197 1.86 12.32 19.12
CA PHE A 197 2.83 13.31 18.68
C PHE A 197 2.58 13.67 17.22
N MET A 198 2.48 14.95 16.93
CA MET A 198 2.46 15.46 15.56
C MET A 198 3.88 15.78 15.12
N VAL A 199 4.34 15.15 14.04
CA VAL A 199 5.59 15.50 13.37
C VAL A 199 5.26 16.28 12.11
N ASN A 200 5.71 17.52 12.06
CA ASN A 200 5.57 18.39 10.89
C ASN A 200 6.96 18.94 10.53
N GLU A 201 7.69 18.19 9.71
CA GLU A 201 9.06 18.49 9.35
C GLU A 201 9.15 19.00 7.90
N ILE A 202 9.88 20.09 7.71
CA ILE A 202 10.09 20.69 6.39
C ILE A 202 11.54 20.43 5.99
N HIS A 203 11.74 19.47 5.10
CA HIS A 203 13.02 19.18 4.47
C HIS A 203 13.27 20.17 3.33
N ARG A 204 14.32 20.98 3.43
CA ARG A 204 14.73 21.88 2.35
C ARG A 204 16.03 21.35 1.75
N HIS A 205 15.97 20.93 0.48
CA HIS A 205 17.16 20.62 -0.30
C HIS A 205 17.48 21.79 -1.21
N HIS A 206 18.68 22.34 -1.05
CA HIS A 206 19.23 23.32 -1.97
C HIS A 206 19.86 22.58 -3.16
N THR A 207 19.40 22.90 -4.36
CA THR A 207 20.00 22.41 -5.62
C THR A 207 20.41 23.62 -6.45
N GLU A 208 21.38 23.46 -7.36
CA GLU A 208 21.87 24.55 -8.23
C GLU A 208 20.77 25.20 -9.09
N THR A 209 19.65 24.50 -9.31
CA THR A 209 18.49 24.95 -10.08
C THR A 209 17.30 25.46 -9.24
N GLY A 210 17.42 25.49 -7.90
CA GLY A 210 16.40 26.03 -7.00
C GLY A 210 16.30 25.32 -5.64
N VAL A 211 15.37 25.80 -4.79
CA VAL A 211 15.09 25.20 -3.47
C VAL A 211 13.93 24.21 -3.60
N ARG A 212 14.21 22.91 -3.42
CA ARG A 212 13.18 21.88 -3.36
C ARG A 212 12.77 21.69 -1.90
N THR A 213 11.52 22.01 -1.59
CA THR A 213 10.95 21.80 -0.25
C THR A 213 10.11 20.53 -0.25
N ASN A 214 10.43 19.60 0.62
CA ASN A 214 9.63 18.43 0.92
C ASN A 214 9.08 18.57 2.36
N ARG A 215 7.84 18.16 2.60
CA ARG A 215 7.18 18.33 3.90
C ARG A 215 6.67 16.98 4.38
N THR A 216 7.17 16.52 5.50
CA THR A 216 6.77 15.29 6.17
C THR A 216 5.76 15.65 7.26
N MET A 217 4.52 15.19 7.10
CA MET A 217 3.42 15.41 8.06
C MET A 217 2.96 14.05 8.56
N GLU A 218 3.32 13.69 9.80
CA GLU A 218 3.09 12.37 10.37
C GLU A 218 2.42 12.47 11.74
N LEU A 219 1.42 11.61 11.99
CA LEU A 219 0.88 11.36 13.32
C LEU A 219 1.59 10.14 13.90
N VAL A 220 2.23 10.34 15.04
CA VAL A 220 2.95 9.30 15.76
C VAL A 220 2.17 8.95 17.02
N LEU A 221 1.62 7.74 17.05
CA LEU A 221 0.98 7.16 18.21
C LEU A 221 2.00 6.30 18.95
N ILE A 222 2.15 6.54 20.25
CA ILE A 222 2.98 5.74 21.13
C ILE A 222 2.08 4.91 22.04
N ASP A 223 2.23 3.59 21.93
CA ASP A 223 1.53 2.61 22.74
C ASP A 223 2.24 2.42 24.10
N ASP A 224 1.56 1.78 25.06
CA ASP A 224 2.08 1.39 26.37
C ASP A 224 3.37 0.54 26.31
N ARG A 225 3.58 -0.15 25.19
CA ARG A 225 4.76 -0.96 24.87
C ARG A 225 5.90 -0.18 24.21
N TRP A 226 5.85 1.15 24.21
CA TRP A 226 6.82 2.03 23.54
C TRP A 226 6.95 1.78 22.03
N GLN A 227 5.91 1.21 21.42
CA GLN A 227 5.88 0.97 19.98
C GLN A 227 5.48 2.25 19.24
N ARG A 228 6.34 2.72 18.34
CA ARG A 228 6.09 3.89 17.50
C ARG A 228 5.26 3.49 16.28
N ASN A 229 4.03 4.00 16.21
CA ASN A 229 3.15 3.80 15.07
C ASN A 229 2.94 5.12 14.33
N VAL A 230 3.53 5.20 13.15
CA VAL A 230 3.55 6.41 12.32
C VAL A 230 2.51 6.27 11.23
N THR A 231 1.66 7.29 11.08
CA THR A 231 0.75 7.41 9.93
C THR A 231 0.98 8.73 9.22
N SER A 232 1.20 8.67 7.91
CA SER A 232 1.46 9.86 7.08
C SER A 232 0.18 10.56 6.62
N PHE A 233 0.21 11.88 6.61
CA PHE A 233 -0.88 12.76 6.18
C PHE A 233 -0.45 13.65 5.02
N ASN A 234 -1.40 13.95 4.13
CA ASN A 234 -1.18 14.84 2.99
C ASN A 234 -1.58 16.30 3.29
N SER A 235 -2.26 16.56 4.41
CA SER A 235 -2.75 17.89 4.79
C SER A 235 -2.49 18.16 6.27
N LEU A 236 -1.97 19.36 6.57
CA LEU A 236 -1.71 19.81 7.95
C LEU A 236 -3.00 19.99 8.74
N LYS A 237 -4.05 20.51 8.09
CA LYS A 237 -5.35 20.76 8.73
C LYS A 237 -6.00 19.45 9.19
N GLU A 238 -5.82 18.39 8.41
CA GLU A 238 -6.33 17.05 8.72
C GLU A 238 -5.49 16.36 9.79
N LEU A 239 -4.17 16.57 9.79
CA LEU A 239 -3.28 16.08 10.87
C LEU A 239 -3.66 16.71 12.21
N GLN A 240 -3.85 18.04 12.23
CA GLN A 240 -4.19 18.77 13.44
C GLN A 240 -5.58 18.39 13.95
N ALA A 241 -6.57 18.28 13.05
CA ALA A 241 -7.90 17.82 13.42
C ALA A 241 -7.92 16.39 13.99
N ALA A 242 -7.01 15.52 13.55
CA ALA A 242 -6.89 14.16 14.07
C ALA A 242 -6.15 14.08 15.43
N ALA A 243 -5.30 15.06 15.75
CA ALA A 243 -4.57 15.11 17.01
C ALA A 243 -5.35 15.83 18.13
N ASP A 244 -6.24 16.77 17.75
CA ASP A 244 -7.08 17.52 18.67
C ASP A 244 -8.34 16.75 19.13
N TYR A 245 -8.62 15.58 18.52
CA TYR A 245 -9.75 14.70 18.84
C TYR A 245 -9.31 13.56 19.77
#